data_AF-A0A839I9J8-F1
#
_entry.id   AF-A0A839I9J8-F1
#
_cell.length_a   1.000
_cell.length_b   1.000
_cell.length_c   1.000
_cell.angle_alpha   90.00
_cell.angle_beta   90.00
_cell.angle_gamma   90.00
#
_symmetry.space_group_name_H-M   'P 1'
#
loop_
_entity.id
_entity.type
_entity.pdbx_description
1 polymer ?
#
loop_
_entity_poly.entity_id
_entity_poly.type
_entity_poly.pdbx_seq_one_letter_code
_entity_poly.pdbx_strand_id
1 'polypeptide(L)'
;RNEGAAHEVAKFDSSQAAVHAYFMNVNRNNAYKELRVIRLELHKSTEPLTDEQQATVLAKGLIRYSERGEAYVEEIQTMIRHNSQYWR
;
A
#
# COMPACT_ATOMS: atom_id res chain seq x y z
N ARG A 1 -11.54 22.92 7.27
CA ARG A 1 -12.49 21.80 7.43
C ARG A 1 -13.04 21.54 6.04
N ASN A 2 -12.70 20.41 5.42
CA ASN A 2 -13.20 20.09 4.09
C ASN A 2 -14.63 19.57 4.21
N GLU A 3 -15.58 20.48 4.12
CA GLU A 3 -17.00 20.20 3.96
C GLU A 3 -17.20 19.64 2.54
N GLY A 4 -17.41 18.33 2.40
CA GLY A 4 -17.74 17.71 1.12
C GLY A 4 -17.16 16.32 0.87
N ALA A 5 -16.18 15.88 1.66
CA ALA A 5 -15.79 14.46 1.64
C ALA A 5 -16.82 13.68 2.46
N ALA A 6 -17.78 13.04 1.78
CA ALA A 6 -18.62 12.02 2.40
C ALA A 6 -17.69 10.88 2.82
N HIS A 7 -17.16 10.94 4.05
CA HIS A 7 -16.36 9.89 4.63
C HIS A 7 -17.32 8.78 5.05
N GLU A 8 -17.82 8.02 4.07
CA GLU A 8 -18.60 6.82 4.32
C GLU A 8 -17.68 5.78 4.95
N VAL A 9 -17.68 5.75 6.29
CA VAL A 9 -16.91 4.77 7.05
C VAL A 9 -17.67 3.44 7.00
N ALA A 10 -17.12 2.45 6.32
CA ALA A 10 -17.70 1.12 6.27
C ALA A 10 -17.64 0.47 7.67
N LYS A 11 -18.77 -0.10 8.12
CA LYS A 11 -18.84 -0.90 9.34
C LYS A 11 -18.69 -2.38 8.97
N PHE A 12 -17.86 -3.09 9.72
CA PHE A 12 -17.60 -4.51 9.51
C PHE A 12 -17.93 -5.32 10.76
N ASP A 13 -18.38 -6.55 10.55
CA ASP A 13 -18.73 -7.49 11.63
C ASP A 13 -17.49 -8.08 12.32
N SER A 14 -16.30 -7.94 11.72
CA SER A 14 -15.02 -8.39 12.29
C SER A 14 -13.82 -7.61 11.74
N SER A 15 -12.71 -7.64 12.46
CA SER A 15 -11.43 -7.08 12.00
C SER A 15 -10.94 -7.75 10.72
N GLN A 16 -11.15 -9.06 10.58
CA GLN A 16 -10.80 -9.83 9.38
C GLN A 16 -11.58 -9.33 8.17
N ALA A 17 -12.87 -9.04 8.32
CA ALA A 17 -13.69 -8.48 7.24
C ALA A 17 -13.23 -7.09 6.83
N ALA A 18 -12.86 -6.24 7.79
CA ALA A 18 -12.29 -4.92 7.51
C ALA A 18 -10.96 -5.01 6.74
N VAL A 19 -10.06 -5.89 7.17
CA VAL A 19 -8.77 -6.15 6.51
C VAL A 19 -8.98 -6.72 5.10
N HIS A 20 -9.94 -7.63 4.91
CA HIS A 20 -10.25 -8.17 3.59
C HIS A 20 -10.78 -7.08 2.65
N ALA A 21 -11.79 -6.31 3.08
CA ALA A 21 -12.35 -5.22 2.28
C ALA A 21 -11.29 -4.17 1.92
N TYR A 22 -10.38 -3.90 2.86
CA TYR A 22 -9.22 -3.06 2.65
C TYR A 22 -8.31 -3.59 1.52
N PHE A 23 -7.90 -4.86 1.56
CA PHE A 23 -7.10 -5.46 0.48
C PHE A 23 -7.84 -5.44 -0.85
N MET A 24 -9.17 -5.64 -0.84
CA MET A 24 -9.98 -5.57 -2.05
C MET A 24 -10.02 -4.16 -2.65
N ASN A 25 -10.11 -3.12 -1.83
CA ASN A 25 -10.04 -1.73 -2.29
C ASN A 25 -8.71 -1.44 -2.99
N VAL A 26 -7.58 -1.81 -2.37
CA VAL A 26 -6.24 -1.64 -2.94
C VAL A 26 -6.09 -2.41 -4.28
N ASN A 27 -6.68 -3.61 -4.37
CA ASN A 27 -6.58 -4.45 -5.56
C ASN A 27 -7.57 -4.11 -6.69
N ARG A 28 -8.66 -3.35 -6.42
CA ARG A 28 -9.69 -3.07 -7.43
C ARG A 28 -9.85 -1.60 -7.79
N ASN A 29 -9.69 -0.68 -6.84
CA ASN A 29 -9.94 0.74 -7.08
C ASN A 29 -8.92 1.33 -8.08
N ASN A 30 -9.39 2.14 -9.02
CA ASN A 30 -8.57 2.77 -10.05
C ASN A 30 -7.50 3.72 -9.50
N ALA A 31 -7.73 4.31 -8.31
CA ALA A 31 -6.73 5.13 -7.62
C ALA A 31 -5.41 4.38 -7.36
N TYR A 32 -5.44 3.04 -7.27
CA TYR A 32 -4.29 2.19 -7.04
C TYR A 32 -3.79 1.47 -8.30
N LYS A 33 -4.17 1.94 -9.50
CA LYS A 33 -3.70 1.32 -10.75
C LYS A 33 -2.18 1.30 -10.85
N GLU A 34 -1.52 2.39 -10.46
CA GLU A 34 -0.06 2.51 -10.47
C GLU A 34 0.63 1.47 -9.58
N LEU A 35 0.14 1.29 -8.34
CA LEU A 35 0.60 0.21 -7.45
C LEU A 35 0.56 -1.16 -8.13
N ARG A 36 -0.54 -1.46 -8.82
CA ARG A 36 -0.72 -2.75 -9.50
C ARG A 36 0.21 -2.90 -10.70
N VAL A 37 0.50 -1.81 -11.43
CA VAL A 37 1.48 -1.80 -12.52
C VAL A 37 2.88 -2.04 -11.98
N ILE A 38 3.29 -1.31 -10.93
CA ILE A 38 4.60 -1.52 -10.29
C ILE A 38 4.72 -2.97 -9.83
N ARG A 39 3.71 -3.50 -9.12
CA ARG A 39 3.71 -4.90 -8.67
C ARG A 39 3.87 -5.89 -9.83
N LEU A 40 3.19 -5.66 -10.95
CA LEU A 40 3.31 -6.51 -12.13
C LEU A 40 4.73 -6.48 -12.72
N GLU A 41 5.35 -5.30 -12.80
CA GLU A 41 6.73 -5.18 -13.31
C GLU A 41 7.74 -5.85 -12.37
N LEU A 42 7.58 -5.70 -11.06
CA LEU A 42 8.45 -6.36 -10.06
C LEU A 42 8.33 -7.89 -10.12
N HIS A 43 7.14 -8.43 -10.38
CA HIS A 43 6.95 -9.87 -10.56
C HIS A 43 7.69 -10.46 -11.78
N LYS A 44 8.19 -9.62 -12.70
CA LYS A 44 9.02 -10.09 -13.83
C LYS A 44 10.49 -10.27 -13.42
N SER A 45 10.90 -9.74 -12.27
CA SER A 45 12.24 -9.95 -11.73
C SER A 45 12.29 -11.24 -10.91
N THR A 46 13.50 -11.73 -10.67
CA THR A 46 13.74 -12.98 -9.93
C THR A 46 13.66 -12.79 -8.41
N GLU A 47 13.77 -11.56 -7.94
CA GLU A 47 13.79 -11.21 -6.53
C GLU A 47 12.36 -11.29 -5.95
N PRO A 48 12.21 -11.81 -4.72
CA PRO A 48 10.91 -11.84 -4.07
C PRO A 48 10.43 -10.42 -3.74
N LEU A 49 9.11 -10.18 -3.75
CA LEU A 49 8.55 -8.88 -3.33
C LEU A 49 8.87 -8.51 -1.86
N THR A 50 9.29 -9.48 -1.06
CA THR A 50 9.73 -9.28 0.33
C THR A 50 11.18 -8.81 0.43
N ASP A 51 11.94 -8.83 -0.67
CA ASP A 51 13.24 -8.17 -0.73
C ASP A 51 13.08 -6.67 -0.45
N GLU A 52 14.02 -6.08 0.30
CA GLU A 52 13.94 -4.69 0.73
C GLU A 52 13.80 -3.72 -0.45
N GLN A 53 14.54 -3.95 -1.53
CA GLN A 53 14.52 -3.07 -2.70
C GLN A 53 13.18 -3.19 -3.42
N GLN A 54 12.70 -4.42 -3.63
CA GLN A 54 11.40 -4.70 -4.25
C GLN A 54 10.26 -4.08 -3.44
N ALA A 55 10.26 -4.28 -2.12
CA ALA A 55 9.26 -3.71 -1.22
C ALA A 55 9.28 -2.17 -1.23
N THR A 56 10.48 -1.56 -1.24
CA THR A 56 10.66 -0.11 -1.30
C THR A 56 10.13 0.49 -2.61
N VAL A 57 10.36 -0.20 -3.75
CA VAL A 57 9.82 0.20 -5.05
C VAL A 57 8.31 0.06 -5.07
N LEU A 58 7.77 -1.05 -4.56
CA LEU A 58 6.33 -1.27 -4.48
C LEU A 58 5.62 -0.19 -3.65
N ALA A 59 6.23 0.25 -2.55
CA ALA A 59 5.70 1.31 -1.68
C ALA A 59 5.45 2.64 -2.42
N LYS A 60 6.19 2.93 -3.50
CA LYS A 60 5.96 4.13 -4.33
C LYS A 60 4.56 4.17 -4.93
N GLY A 61 3.95 3.02 -5.18
CA GLY A 61 2.58 2.93 -5.68
C GLY A 61 1.50 3.37 -4.67
N LEU A 62 1.87 3.64 -3.41
CA LEU A 62 0.94 3.99 -2.34
C LEU A 62 0.71 5.50 -2.18
N ILE A 63 1.10 6.35 -3.14
CA ILE A 63 0.87 7.80 -3.07
C ILE A 63 -0.61 8.14 -2.82
N ARG A 64 -1.54 7.43 -3.47
CA ARG A 64 -2.99 7.65 -3.33
C ARG A 64 -3.62 7.00 -2.11
N TYR A 65 -2.81 6.30 -1.31
CA TYR A 65 -3.28 5.55 -0.16
C TYR A 65 -3.63 6.45 1.02
N SER A 66 -2.82 7.48 1.22
CA SER A 66 -2.95 8.41 2.33
C SER A 66 -3.15 9.81 1.78
N GLU A 67 -3.96 10.61 2.46
CA GLU A 67 -4.04 12.06 2.19
C GLU A 67 -2.69 12.76 2.38
N ARG A 68 -1.76 12.14 3.13
CA ARG A 68 -0.38 12.60 3.30
C ARG A 68 0.50 12.39 2.06
N GLY A 69 0.05 11.63 1.06
CA GLY A 69 0.77 11.45 -0.21
C GLY A 69 2.19 10.91 -0.03
N GLU A 70 3.16 11.62 -0.61
CA GLU A 70 4.58 11.26 -0.57
C GLU A 70 5.14 11.06 0.85
N ALA A 71 4.71 11.90 1.80
CA ALA A 71 5.18 11.78 3.19
C ALA A 71 4.77 10.44 3.83
N TYR A 72 3.68 9.83 3.36
CA TYR A 72 3.32 8.48 3.78
C TYR A 72 4.20 7.42 3.12
N VAL A 73 4.51 7.58 1.82
CA VAL A 73 5.41 6.67 1.10
C VAL A 73 6.80 6.64 1.74
N GLU A 74 7.36 7.81 2.08
CA GLU A 74 8.66 7.94 2.75
C GLU A 74 8.68 7.23 4.11
N GLU A 75 7.59 7.35 4.88
CA GLU A 75 7.44 6.68 6.16
C GLU A 75 7.41 5.14 5.99
N ILE A 76 6.62 4.63 5.04
CA ILE A 76 6.58 3.19 4.74
C ILE A 76 7.96 2.68 4.32
N GLN A 77 8.64 3.39 3.42
CA GLN A 77 9.97 2.98 2.97
C GLN A 77 10.99 3.01 4.11
N THR A 78 10.88 3.96 5.04
CA THR A 78 11.73 4.01 6.23
C THR A 78 11.49 2.81 7.14
N MET A 79 10.24 2.43 7.36
CA MET A 79 9.91 1.22 8.13
C MET A 79 10.41 -0.06 7.45
N ILE A 80 10.29 -0.16 6.12
CA ILE A 80 10.81 -1.30 5.34
C ILE A 80 12.32 -1.43 5.55
N ARG A 81 13.10 -0.37 5.34
CA ARG A 81 14.55 -0.37 5.51
C ARG A 81 14.98 -0.65 6.95
N HIS A 82 14.27 -0.09 7.93
CA HIS A 82 14.58 -0.34 9.33
C HIS A 82 14.32 -1.80 9.72
N ASN A 83 13.25 -2.40 9.19
CA ASN A 83 12.80 -3.72 9.59
C ASN A 83 13.42 -4.86 8.78
N SER A 84 14.05 -4.59 7.64
CA SER A 84 14.63 -5.61 6.74
C SER A 84 15.65 -6.50 7.44
N GLN A 85 16.39 -5.96 8.41
CA GLN A 85 17.33 -6.71 9.25
C GLN A 85 16.69 -7.86 10.06
N TYR A 86 15.37 -7.81 10.30
CA TYR A 86 14.63 -8.80 11.09
C TYR A 86 13.87 -9.83 10.24
N TRP A 87 13.92 -9.77 8.91
CA TRP A 87 13.15 -10.65 8.01
C TRP A 87 13.86 -11.97 7.64
N ARG A 88 14.89 -12.35 8.40
CA ARG A 88 15.65 -13.60 8.18
C ARG A 88 14.90 -14.84 8.66
#